data_AF-D3IGK9-F1
#
_entry.id   AF-D3IGK9-F1
#
_cell.length_a   1.000
_cell.length_b   1.000
_cell.length_c   1.000
_cell.angle_alpha   90.00
_cell.angle_beta   90.00
_cell.angle_gamma   90.00
#
_symmetry.space_group_name_H-M   'P 1'
#
loop_
_entity.id
_entity.type
_entity.pdbx_description
1 polymer ?
#
loop_
_entity_poly.entity_id
_entity_poly.type
_entity_poly.pdbx_seq_one_letter_code
_entity_poly.pdbx_strand_id
1 'polypeptide(L)'
;MSSDLKIFGNCLCPVHVHNRWTRDEMFVPCGRCEACVNAAASKQSKRVRNEIMQHKYSVMFTLTYNNEFIPRWERFLDNNDCPQLRPIGRCAELFPSCPLNYFDKVTGKWSIDLDTFLPKIENDEHTEVFASCCKKDIQNFLKRLRFNISKLYGKAESRKIRYYVASEYGPTTLRPHYHGIIFFDDASLLSEISSLIVRSWGFQRRVGGKRNSFIFQPFADISLTQQYVKLCDQNTAYYVAEYVSGNLGLPQVLAYKSTLPFHLCSKSPVIGCFKADYCEVLGRVHRGAYRVGREVFDEKSGQFMHYDIPLDRDLCSSLFRKCLGFSSLSFNEKLLRYSFYGQHFAEWYENANLAFIEWKYSTRLFSADFADFLRSERGWKYRSWLEVNYKYDYYYLEMDCDQTWYSSRNAWRVVRDFDMNCYLPWNDLYYTYVRLFDKFEVMRNSDQLIEFYKLFNDIVHECGFQQAMLAAYPLINDAVPVRTREKLLSECGMIYKEDAYLRSFFDEVAWFGDFYKFGILDYDKFSAYSFYRTQYFKNYLAQQQLRLLKRNKSKKLKNTFVFGSRQIS
;
A
#
# COMPACT_ATOMS: atom_id res chain seq x y z
N MET A 1 -21.64 -20.29 -16.06
CA MET A 1 -21.24 -19.78 -14.73
C MET A 1 -19.75 -20.03 -14.57
N SER A 2 -18.89 -19.01 -14.67
CA SER A 2 -17.49 -19.15 -14.26
C SER A 2 -17.41 -18.48 -12.90
N SER A 3 -17.40 -19.26 -11.82
CA SER A 3 -16.95 -18.78 -10.53
C SER A 3 -15.53 -18.23 -10.71
N ASP A 4 -15.21 -17.12 -10.06
CA ASP A 4 -13.85 -16.58 -10.07
C ASP A 4 -12.95 -17.61 -9.34
N LEU A 5 -12.12 -18.36 -10.08
CA LEU A 5 -11.20 -19.34 -9.50
C LEU A 5 -10.28 -18.65 -8.49
N LYS A 6 -9.92 -19.35 -7.42
CA LYS A 6 -9.06 -18.86 -6.34
C LYS A 6 -7.99 -19.90 -6.03
N ILE A 7 -6.85 -19.42 -5.54
CA ILE A 7 -5.77 -20.29 -5.04
C ILE A 7 -5.33 -19.76 -3.69
N PHE A 8 -4.68 -20.61 -2.89
CA PHE A 8 -4.10 -20.17 -1.62
C PHE A 8 -3.13 -19.00 -1.86
N GLY A 9 -3.27 -17.94 -1.07
CA GLY A 9 -2.49 -16.70 -1.22
C GLY A 9 -2.79 -15.85 -2.46
N ASN A 10 -3.57 -16.33 -3.43
CA ASN A 10 -3.92 -15.63 -4.69
C ASN A 10 -2.70 -15.05 -5.44
N CYS A 11 -1.58 -15.78 -5.43
CA CYS A 11 -0.33 -15.37 -6.06
C CYS A 11 0.22 -16.52 -6.91
N LEU A 12 0.62 -16.23 -8.15
CA LEU A 12 1.16 -17.24 -9.07
C LEU A 12 2.57 -17.70 -8.68
N CYS A 13 3.36 -16.81 -8.10
CA CYS A 13 4.74 -17.07 -7.68
C CYS A 13 4.95 -16.46 -6.30
N PRO A 14 4.47 -17.07 -5.21
CA PRO A 14 4.71 -16.56 -3.85
C PRO A 14 6.21 -16.58 -3.51
N VAL A 15 6.65 -15.71 -2.62
CA VAL A 15 8.05 -15.60 -2.20
C VAL A 15 8.18 -15.98 -0.74
N HIS A 16 9.16 -16.83 -0.43
CA HIS A 16 9.52 -17.19 0.94
C HIS A 16 10.26 -16.04 1.62
N VAL A 17 9.82 -15.68 2.83
CA VAL A 17 10.40 -14.60 3.61
C VAL A 17 10.52 -15.03 5.07
N HIS A 18 11.70 -14.79 5.65
CA HIS A 18 11.92 -14.89 7.08
C HIS A 18 11.50 -13.59 7.78
N ASN A 19 10.49 -13.66 8.65
CA ASN A 19 10.06 -12.52 9.44
C ASN A 19 11.06 -12.26 10.57
N ARG A 20 11.90 -11.24 10.43
CA ARG A 20 12.91 -10.87 11.44
C ARG A 20 12.38 -10.60 12.85
N TRP A 21 11.08 -10.31 12.99
CA TRP A 21 10.46 -9.97 14.28
C TRP A 21 9.83 -11.18 14.95
N THR A 22 9.04 -11.97 14.22
CA THR A 22 8.39 -13.16 14.79
C THR A 22 9.29 -14.40 14.72
N ARG A 23 10.36 -14.35 13.92
CA ARG A 23 11.24 -15.47 13.54
C ARG A 23 10.53 -16.57 12.75
N ASP A 24 9.31 -16.31 12.30
CA ASP A 24 8.56 -17.25 11.49
C ASP A 24 8.99 -17.18 10.04
N GLU A 25 9.03 -18.35 9.40
CA GLU A 25 9.08 -18.46 7.95
C GLU A 25 7.67 -18.39 7.37
N MET A 26 7.47 -17.58 6.32
CA MET A 26 6.16 -17.40 5.70
C MET A 26 6.25 -17.11 4.21
N PHE A 27 5.20 -17.46 3.47
CA PHE A 27 5.01 -16.96 2.12
C PHE A 27 4.29 -15.63 2.10
N VAL A 28 4.78 -14.75 1.23
CA VAL A 28 4.09 -13.53 0.87
C VAL A 28 3.85 -13.48 -0.64
N PRO A 29 2.78 -12.82 -1.10
CA PRO A 29 2.59 -12.57 -2.53
C PRO A 29 3.79 -11.82 -3.12
N CYS A 30 4.28 -12.18 -4.31
CA CYS A 30 5.46 -11.53 -4.92
C CYS A 30 5.25 -10.06 -5.29
N GLY A 31 4.00 -9.61 -5.40
CA GLY A 31 3.67 -8.23 -5.78
C GLY A 31 3.86 -7.91 -7.27
N ARG A 32 4.36 -8.85 -8.09
CA ARG A 32 4.71 -8.62 -9.50
C ARG A 32 3.96 -9.49 -10.50
N CYS A 33 3.50 -10.68 -10.12
CA CYS A 33 2.71 -11.52 -11.02
C CYS A 33 1.34 -10.90 -11.33
N GLU A 34 0.69 -11.40 -12.39
CA GLU A 34 -0.60 -10.93 -12.89
C GLU A 34 -1.67 -10.94 -11.80
N ALA A 35 -1.72 -12.00 -10.99
CA ALA A 35 -2.64 -12.10 -9.86
C ALA A 35 -2.41 -11.01 -8.81
N CYS A 36 -1.15 -10.76 -8.44
CA CYS A 36 -0.78 -9.73 -7.47
C CYS A 36 -1.12 -8.32 -7.97
N VAL A 37 -0.79 -8.01 -9.21
CA VAL A 37 -1.09 -6.70 -9.83
C VAL A 37 -2.59 -6.52 -9.97
N ASN A 38 -3.32 -7.57 -10.37
CA ASN A 38 -4.78 -7.54 -10.42
C ASN A 38 -5.40 -7.29 -9.03
N ALA A 39 -4.91 -7.97 -8.00
CA ALA A 39 -5.39 -7.79 -6.63
C ALA A 39 -5.12 -6.36 -6.13
N ALA A 40 -3.89 -5.85 -6.35
CA ALA A 40 -3.50 -4.50 -5.96
C ALA A 40 -4.36 -3.42 -6.63
N ALA A 41 -4.55 -3.50 -7.95
CA ALA A 41 -5.38 -2.55 -8.68
C ALA A 41 -6.87 -2.65 -8.29
N SER A 42 -7.40 -3.86 -8.07
CA SER A 42 -8.77 -4.04 -7.58
C SER A 42 -8.97 -3.37 -6.22
N LYS A 43 -8.00 -3.53 -5.32
CA LYS A 43 -8.05 -2.92 -3.98
C LYS A 43 -8.07 -1.40 -4.07
N GLN A 44 -7.18 -0.80 -4.88
CA GLN A 44 -7.14 0.65 -5.05
C GLN A 44 -8.41 1.18 -5.74
N SER A 45 -8.94 0.47 -6.73
CA SER A 45 -10.16 0.86 -7.44
C SER A 45 -11.37 0.91 -6.53
N LYS A 46 -11.53 -0.10 -5.68
CA LYS A 46 -12.59 -0.12 -4.66
C LYS A 46 -12.48 1.06 -3.70
N ARG A 47 -11.26 1.35 -3.23
CA ARG A 47 -11.01 2.48 -2.31
C ARG A 47 -11.34 3.83 -2.94
N VAL A 48 -10.84 4.10 -4.15
CA VAL A 48 -11.11 5.36 -4.88
C VAL A 48 -12.60 5.50 -5.19
N ARG A 49 -13.27 4.43 -5.62
CA ARG A 49 -14.72 4.42 -5.87
C ARG A 49 -15.52 4.75 -4.62
N ASN A 50 -15.20 4.10 -3.50
CA ASN A 50 -15.86 4.36 -2.21
C ASN A 50 -15.64 5.81 -1.77
N GLU A 51 -14.46 6.37 -2.00
CA GLU A 51 -14.17 7.78 -1.66
C GLU A 51 -14.99 8.75 -2.49
N ILE A 52 -15.13 8.51 -3.81
CA ILE A 52 -15.99 9.32 -4.69
C ILE A 52 -17.43 9.31 -4.17
N MET A 53 -17.94 8.14 -3.79
CA MET A 53 -19.30 7.99 -3.24
C MET A 53 -19.49 8.70 -1.89
N GLN A 54 -18.42 8.96 -1.15
CA GLN A 54 -18.47 9.61 0.16
C GLN A 54 -18.31 11.14 0.09
N HIS A 55 -17.99 11.69 -1.08
CA HIS A 55 -17.82 13.13 -1.27
C HIS A 55 -18.88 13.70 -2.22
N LYS A 56 -19.26 14.97 -2.01
CA LYS A 56 -20.23 15.64 -2.89
C LYS A 56 -19.61 15.92 -4.27
N TYR A 57 -18.34 16.32 -4.29
CA TYR A 57 -17.62 16.65 -5.50
C TYR A 57 -16.32 15.87 -5.59
N SER A 58 -16.04 15.38 -6.80
CA SER A 58 -14.80 14.69 -7.14
C SER A 58 -14.36 15.22 -8.50
N VAL A 59 -13.13 15.73 -8.60
CA VAL A 59 -12.59 16.30 -9.84
C VAL A 59 -11.35 15.52 -10.25
N MET A 60 -11.41 14.89 -11.41
CA MET A 60 -10.29 14.24 -12.06
C MET A 60 -9.45 15.27 -12.81
N PHE A 61 -8.14 15.07 -12.81
CA PHE A 61 -7.20 15.85 -13.61
C PHE A 61 -6.09 14.94 -14.15
N THR A 62 -5.58 15.27 -15.32
CA THR A 62 -4.36 14.67 -15.88
C THR A 62 -3.28 15.73 -15.97
N LEU A 63 -2.12 15.45 -15.37
CA LEU A 63 -0.94 16.32 -15.44
C LEU A 63 0.10 15.69 -16.36
N THR A 64 0.57 16.47 -17.32
CA THR A 64 1.62 16.10 -18.26
C THR A 64 2.78 17.10 -18.16
N TYR A 65 3.87 16.86 -18.90
CA TYR A 65 4.97 17.80 -19.03
C TYR A 65 5.11 18.25 -20.48
N ASN A 66 5.55 19.48 -20.70
CA ASN A 66 6.24 19.87 -21.93
C ASN A 66 7.66 19.28 -21.94
N ASN A 67 8.27 19.15 -23.12
CA ASN A 67 9.61 18.54 -23.25
C ASN A 67 10.69 19.26 -22.43
N GLU A 68 10.55 20.57 -22.20
CA GLU A 68 11.49 21.38 -21.40
C GLU A 68 11.53 20.93 -19.93
N PHE A 69 10.38 20.58 -19.34
CA PHE A 69 10.26 20.35 -17.89
C PHE A 69 10.11 18.89 -17.48
N ILE A 70 10.05 17.99 -18.47
CA ILE A 70 9.94 16.56 -18.24
C ILE A 70 11.15 16.06 -17.43
N PRO A 71 10.94 15.27 -16.36
CA PRO A 71 12.05 14.68 -15.61
C PRO A 71 12.86 13.76 -16.52
N ARG A 72 14.17 14.03 -16.63
CA ARG A 72 15.09 13.34 -17.53
C ARG A 72 16.11 12.53 -16.73
N TRP A 73 16.48 11.41 -17.31
CA TRP A 73 17.59 10.56 -16.88
C TRP A 73 18.52 10.35 -18.06
N GLU A 74 19.82 10.34 -17.80
CA GLU A 74 20.81 9.98 -18.81
C GLU A 74 21.53 8.69 -18.45
N ARG A 75 21.91 7.95 -19.48
CA ARG A 75 22.92 6.92 -19.40
C ARG A 75 24.29 7.56 -19.65
N PHE A 76 25.24 7.29 -18.75
CA PHE A 76 26.62 7.78 -18.85
C PHE A 76 27.58 6.67 -18.44
N LEU A 77 28.84 6.78 -18.85
CA LEU A 77 29.91 5.88 -18.39
C LEU A 77 30.53 6.44 -17.12
N ASP A 78 30.72 5.59 -16.12
CA ASP A 78 31.52 5.94 -14.94
C ASP A 78 33.03 5.86 -15.22
N ASN A 79 33.85 6.13 -14.20
CA ASN A 79 35.32 6.12 -14.34
C ASN A 79 35.92 4.76 -14.72
N ASN A 80 35.13 3.68 -14.65
CA ASN A 80 35.54 2.32 -15.01
C ASN A 80 34.87 1.87 -16.33
N ASP A 81 34.39 2.81 -17.14
CA ASP A 81 33.65 2.56 -18.38
C ASP A 81 32.38 1.69 -18.17
N CYS A 82 31.82 1.70 -16.97
CA CYS A 82 30.59 0.98 -16.67
C CYS A 82 29.37 1.88 -16.90
N PRO A 83 28.36 1.45 -17.69
CA PRO A 83 27.14 2.23 -17.89
C PRO A 83 26.37 2.43 -16.59
N GLN A 84 26.02 3.68 -16.27
CA GLN A 84 25.24 4.08 -15.11
C GLN A 84 24.09 4.99 -15.53
N LEU A 85 23.08 5.11 -14.65
CA LEU A 85 21.95 6.01 -14.85
C LEU A 85 21.95 7.09 -13.78
N ARG A 86 21.76 8.35 -14.21
CA ARG A 86 21.54 9.46 -13.27
C ARG A 86 20.44 10.41 -13.74
N PRO A 87 19.68 11.00 -12.82
CA PRO A 87 18.75 12.06 -13.15
C PRO A 87 19.51 13.34 -13.53
N ILE A 88 18.98 14.10 -14.48
CA ILE A 88 19.59 15.34 -14.98
C ILE A 88 18.61 16.51 -14.98
N GLY A 89 19.15 17.70 -15.25
CA GLY A 89 18.39 18.94 -15.36
C GLY A 89 17.69 19.31 -14.04
N ARG A 90 16.47 19.85 -14.13
CA ARG A 90 15.68 20.34 -12.99
C ARG A 90 15.46 19.27 -11.91
N CYS A 91 15.46 17.99 -12.29
CA CYS A 91 15.10 16.89 -11.40
C CYS A 91 16.32 16.13 -10.83
N ALA A 92 17.55 16.57 -11.10
CA ALA A 92 18.78 15.89 -10.67
C ALA A 92 18.79 15.54 -9.17
N GLU A 93 18.33 16.46 -8.32
CA GLU A 93 18.33 16.29 -6.86
C GLU A 93 16.97 15.85 -6.28
N LEU A 94 15.99 15.56 -7.13
CA LEU A 94 14.62 15.27 -6.68
C LEU A 94 14.36 13.77 -6.45
N PHE A 95 15.31 12.91 -6.84
CA PHE A 95 15.22 11.46 -6.66
C PHE A 95 16.01 11.03 -5.43
N PRO A 96 15.48 10.08 -4.63
CA PRO A 96 16.12 9.66 -3.38
C PRO A 96 17.36 8.78 -3.60
N SER A 97 17.50 8.17 -4.78
CA SER A 97 18.58 7.25 -5.12
C SER A 97 18.66 7.03 -6.63
N CYS A 98 19.85 6.73 -7.14
CA CYS A 98 20.04 6.17 -8.48
C CYS A 98 19.96 4.63 -8.42
N PRO A 99 19.50 3.97 -9.50
CA PRO A 99 19.55 2.52 -9.56
C PRO A 99 21.01 2.05 -9.58
N LEU A 100 21.31 0.99 -8.83
CA LEU A 100 22.62 0.35 -8.87
C LEU A 100 22.69 -0.57 -10.09
N ASN A 101 23.76 -0.44 -10.88
CA ASN A 101 24.04 -1.39 -11.95
C ASN A 101 24.78 -2.61 -11.36
N TYR A 102 24.09 -3.74 -11.25
CA TYR A 102 24.68 -4.97 -10.74
C TYR A 102 25.28 -5.79 -11.87
N PHE A 103 26.48 -6.34 -11.65
CA PHE A 103 27.08 -7.34 -12.53
C PHE A 103 26.55 -8.73 -12.17
N ASP A 104 25.89 -9.38 -13.12
CA ASP A 104 25.45 -10.75 -12.96
C ASP A 104 26.61 -11.70 -13.31
N LYS A 105 27.12 -12.39 -12.28
CA LYS A 105 28.24 -13.34 -12.41
C LYS A 105 27.87 -14.57 -13.25
N VAL A 106 26.58 -14.92 -13.35
CA VAL A 106 26.11 -16.10 -14.09
C VAL A 106 26.05 -15.81 -15.58
N THR A 107 25.44 -14.67 -15.94
CA THR A 107 25.30 -14.27 -17.35
C THR A 107 26.51 -13.50 -17.88
N GLY A 108 27.39 -13.02 -17.00
CA GLY A 108 28.57 -12.23 -17.35
C GLY A 108 28.22 -10.82 -17.86
N LYS A 109 27.01 -10.33 -17.57
CA LYS A 109 26.49 -9.06 -18.08
C LYS A 109 26.14 -8.09 -16.96
N TRP A 110 26.28 -6.80 -17.26
CA TRP A 110 25.73 -5.75 -16.42
C TRP A 110 24.20 -5.71 -16.54
N SER A 111 23.53 -5.27 -15.48
CA SER A 111 22.09 -5.04 -15.50
C SER A 111 21.71 -3.95 -16.49
N ILE A 112 22.56 -2.94 -16.67
CA ILE A 112 22.43 -1.89 -17.66
C ILE A 112 23.69 -1.89 -18.51
N ASP A 113 23.51 -1.93 -19.82
CA ASP A 113 24.58 -1.99 -20.81
C ASP A 113 24.27 -1.00 -21.96
N LEU A 114 25.19 -0.84 -22.92
CA LEU A 114 25.06 0.05 -24.08
C LEU A 114 23.92 -0.36 -25.03
N ASP A 115 23.55 -1.63 -25.04
CA ASP A 115 22.41 -2.16 -25.82
C ASP A 115 21.05 -2.02 -25.08
N THR A 116 21.06 -1.59 -23.82
CA THR A 116 19.82 -1.46 -23.02
C THR A 116 18.88 -0.45 -23.66
N PHE A 117 17.65 -0.87 -23.93
CA PHE A 117 16.64 -0.03 -24.56
C PHE A 117 16.25 1.16 -23.67
N LEU A 118 16.43 2.37 -24.22
CA LEU A 118 16.02 3.63 -23.62
C LEU A 118 14.78 4.18 -24.35
N PRO A 119 13.66 4.44 -23.64
CA PRO A 119 12.50 5.08 -24.23
C PRO A 119 12.82 6.49 -24.74
N LYS A 120 12.63 6.71 -26.04
CA LYS A 120 12.88 8.01 -26.68
C LYS A 120 11.87 9.07 -26.23
N ILE A 121 12.36 10.28 -25.99
CA ILE A 121 11.51 11.46 -25.80
C ILE A 121 11.16 11.99 -27.19
N GLU A 122 9.86 12.08 -27.50
CA GLU A 122 9.40 12.62 -28.80
C GLU A 122 9.90 14.05 -29.01
N ASN A 123 10.38 14.37 -30.21
CA ASN A 123 10.95 15.67 -30.56
C ASN A 123 12.14 16.08 -29.67
N ASP A 124 12.99 15.11 -29.34
CA ASP A 124 14.26 15.30 -28.63
C ASP A 124 15.38 14.64 -29.42
N GLU A 125 16.51 15.34 -29.55
CA GLU A 125 17.67 14.87 -30.32
C GLU A 125 18.58 13.94 -29.50
N HIS A 126 18.47 13.95 -28.17
CA HIS A 126 19.34 13.17 -27.29
C HIS A 126 18.94 11.69 -27.28
N THR A 127 19.86 10.81 -27.64
CA THR A 127 19.62 9.35 -27.71
C THR A 127 19.87 8.61 -26.41
N GLU A 128 20.74 9.15 -25.55
CA GLU A 128 21.15 8.56 -24.27
C GLU A 128 20.28 9.02 -23.09
N VAL A 129 19.11 9.60 -23.38
CA VAL A 129 18.22 10.21 -22.39
C VAL A 129 16.83 9.60 -22.47
N PHE A 130 16.23 9.35 -21.31
CA PHE A 130 14.84 8.92 -21.21
C PHE A 130 14.06 9.73 -20.15
N ALA A 131 12.74 9.70 -20.26
CA ALA A 131 11.86 10.41 -19.33
C ALA A 131 11.36 9.50 -18.20
N SER A 132 11.16 10.06 -17.00
CA SER A 132 10.61 9.32 -15.86
C SER A 132 9.50 10.06 -15.11
N CYS A 133 8.71 9.32 -14.34
CA CYS A 133 7.83 9.88 -13.32
C CYS A 133 8.67 10.52 -12.18
N CYS A 134 8.19 11.63 -11.60
CA CYS A 134 8.82 12.33 -10.47
C CYS A 134 7.82 12.53 -9.31
N LYS A 135 8.04 11.77 -8.23
CA LYS A 135 7.20 11.84 -7.01
C LYS A 135 7.25 13.21 -6.33
N LYS A 136 8.40 13.87 -6.36
CA LYS A 136 8.60 15.15 -5.69
C LYS A 136 7.79 16.27 -6.33
N ASP A 137 7.63 16.25 -7.65
CA ASP A 137 6.79 17.22 -8.35
C ASP A 137 5.33 17.14 -7.92
N ILE A 138 4.78 15.93 -7.79
CA ILE A 138 3.40 15.73 -7.32
C ILE A 138 3.23 16.16 -5.87
N GLN A 139 4.22 15.88 -5.02
CA GLN A 139 4.22 16.38 -3.63
C GLN A 139 4.21 17.92 -3.59
N ASN A 140 5.04 18.56 -4.41
CA ASN A 140 5.12 20.02 -4.47
C ASN A 140 3.86 20.63 -5.09
N PHE A 141 3.27 19.99 -6.11
CA PHE A 141 1.98 20.35 -6.69
C PHE A 141 0.88 20.36 -5.63
N LEU A 142 0.72 19.28 -4.87
CA LEU A 142 -0.28 19.18 -3.81
C LEU A 142 -0.07 20.21 -2.70
N LYS A 143 1.19 20.53 -2.35
CA LYS A 143 1.53 21.59 -1.40
C LYS A 143 1.11 22.97 -1.92
N ARG A 144 1.40 23.28 -3.18
CA ARG A 144 1.00 24.55 -3.81
C ARG A 144 -0.52 24.66 -3.95
N LEU A 145 -1.19 23.59 -4.34
CA LEU A 145 -2.65 23.54 -4.42
C LEU A 145 -3.29 23.85 -3.06
N ARG A 146 -2.82 23.20 -1.99
CA ARG A 146 -3.27 23.48 -0.62
C ARG A 146 -2.98 24.92 -0.19
N PHE A 147 -1.83 25.46 -0.56
CA PHE A 147 -1.49 26.85 -0.26
C PHE A 147 -2.44 27.83 -0.97
N ASN A 148 -2.68 27.63 -2.27
CA ASN A 148 -3.58 28.46 -3.07
C ASN A 148 -5.02 28.40 -2.55
N ILE A 149 -5.53 27.22 -2.22
CA ILE A 149 -6.84 27.05 -1.57
C ILE A 149 -6.86 27.78 -0.22
N SER A 150 -5.81 27.63 0.59
CA SER A 150 -5.75 28.27 1.91
C SER A 150 -5.74 29.80 1.85
N LYS A 151 -5.25 30.38 0.75
CA LYS A 151 -5.25 31.82 0.54
C LYS A 151 -6.64 32.37 0.22
N LEU A 152 -7.46 31.61 -0.50
CA LEU A 152 -8.80 32.02 -0.91
C LEU A 152 -9.88 31.68 0.13
N TYR A 153 -9.80 30.49 0.73
CA TYR A 153 -10.85 29.93 1.59
C TYR A 153 -10.39 29.64 3.04
N GLY A 154 -9.14 29.99 3.37
CA GLY A 154 -8.57 29.77 4.70
C GLY A 154 -7.99 28.37 4.91
N LYS A 155 -7.23 28.22 6.02
CA LYS A 155 -6.50 26.98 6.34
C LYS A 155 -7.42 25.78 6.61
N ALA A 156 -8.65 26.01 7.08
CA ALA A 156 -9.59 24.95 7.40
C ALA A 156 -10.04 24.20 6.14
N GLU A 157 -10.48 24.92 5.10
CA GLU A 157 -10.93 24.31 3.83
C GLU A 157 -9.81 23.57 3.09
N SER A 158 -8.60 24.14 3.08
CA SER A 158 -7.41 23.48 2.53
C SER A 158 -7.10 22.13 3.17
N ARG A 159 -7.47 21.93 4.45
CA ARG A 159 -7.27 20.66 5.17
C ARG A 159 -8.38 19.65 4.90
N LYS A 160 -9.55 20.08 4.41
CA LYS A 160 -10.69 19.21 4.11
C LYS A 160 -10.54 18.48 2.77
N ILE A 161 -9.73 19.00 1.84
CA ILE A 161 -9.52 18.33 0.55
C ILE A 161 -8.76 17.02 0.72
N ARG A 162 -9.20 16.01 0.00
CA ARG A 162 -8.56 14.70 -0.07
C ARG A 162 -8.14 14.42 -1.50
N TYR A 163 -7.16 13.55 -1.71
CA TYR A 163 -6.66 13.30 -3.04
C TYR A 163 -6.19 11.86 -3.22
N TYR A 164 -6.19 11.45 -4.48
CA TYR A 164 -5.55 10.24 -4.97
C TYR A 164 -4.86 10.59 -6.28
N VAL A 165 -3.58 10.29 -6.45
CA VAL A 165 -2.81 10.55 -7.69
C VAL A 165 -1.99 9.33 -8.01
N ALA A 166 -2.12 8.79 -9.21
CA ALA A 166 -1.30 7.71 -9.75
C ALA A 166 -0.47 8.24 -10.92
N SER A 167 0.81 7.89 -10.95
CA SER A 167 1.66 8.10 -12.12
C SER A 167 1.55 6.90 -13.06
N GLU A 168 1.77 7.13 -14.35
CA GLU A 168 1.87 6.07 -15.35
C GLU A 168 2.74 6.51 -16.54
N TYR A 169 3.09 5.53 -17.38
CA TYR A 169 3.77 5.75 -18.64
C TYR A 169 2.81 5.49 -19.80
N GLY A 170 2.81 6.38 -20.80
CA GLY A 170 1.95 6.23 -21.97
C GLY A 170 2.24 4.92 -22.71
N PRO A 171 1.23 4.22 -23.26
CA PRO A 171 1.40 2.87 -23.81
C PRO A 171 2.24 2.80 -25.10
N THR A 172 2.52 3.95 -25.74
CA THR A 172 3.23 4.03 -27.02
C THR A 172 4.60 4.67 -26.86
N THR A 173 4.62 5.88 -26.31
CA THR A 173 5.83 6.71 -26.18
C THR A 173 6.50 6.57 -24.82
N LEU A 174 5.86 5.85 -23.89
CA LEU A 174 6.28 5.74 -22.50
C LEU A 174 6.47 7.12 -21.84
N ARG A 175 5.72 8.13 -22.30
CA ARG A 175 5.77 9.48 -21.72
C ARG A 175 5.15 9.47 -20.31
N PRO A 176 5.85 9.95 -19.27
CA PRO A 176 5.32 10.06 -17.92
C PRO A 176 4.16 11.05 -17.85
N HIS A 177 3.11 10.66 -17.15
CA HIS A 177 1.98 11.51 -16.83
C HIS A 177 1.31 11.04 -15.53
N TYR A 178 0.41 11.87 -15.01
CA TYR A 178 -0.24 11.63 -13.73
C TYR A 178 -1.74 11.82 -13.83
N HIS A 179 -2.49 10.84 -13.33
CA HIS A 179 -3.93 10.94 -13.17
C HIS A 179 -4.23 11.12 -11.69
N GLY A 180 -4.97 12.17 -11.37
CA GLY A 180 -5.38 12.42 -10.00
C GLY A 180 -6.85 12.74 -9.88
N ILE A 181 -7.36 12.55 -8.67
CA ILE A 181 -8.69 12.98 -8.25
C ILE A 181 -8.52 13.79 -6.97
N ILE A 182 -9.19 14.93 -6.89
CA ILE A 182 -9.39 15.71 -5.67
C ILE A 182 -10.83 15.53 -5.22
N PHE A 183 -11.02 15.20 -3.95
CA PHE A 183 -12.31 15.00 -3.29
C PHE A 183 -12.57 16.14 -2.30
N PHE A 184 -13.77 16.71 -2.35
CA PHE A 184 -14.17 17.84 -1.50
C PHE A 184 -15.70 18.00 -1.46
N ASP A 185 -16.21 18.71 -0.44
CA ASP A 185 -17.65 18.87 -0.23
C ASP A 185 -18.13 20.33 -0.37
N ASP A 186 -17.21 21.28 -0.57
CA ASP A 186 -17.53 22.72 -0.72
C ASP A 186 -17.87 23.07 -2.18
N ALA A 187 -19.07 23.61 -2.40
CA ALA A 187 -19.55 24.04 -3.71
C ALA A 187 -18.79 25.28 -4.24
N SER A 188 -18.33 26.16 -3.36
CA SER A 188 -17.61 27.38 -3.74
C SER A 188 -16.24 27.08 -4.31
N LEU A 189 -15.63 25.97 -3.89
CA LEU A 189 -14.36 25.49 -4.42
C LEU A 189 -14.53 24.89 -5.83
N LEU A 190 -15.70 24.35 -6.16
CA LEU A 190 -15.93 23.67 -7.43
C LEU A 190 -15.74 24.58 -8.65
N SER A 191 -16.16 25.85 -8.56
CA SER A 191 -16.00 26.81 -9.66
C SER A 191 -14.54 27.18 -9.93
N GLU A 192 -13.69 27.18 -8.90
CA GLU A 192 -12.30 27.64 -8.99
C GLU A 192 -11.28 26.49 -9.07
N ILE A 193 -11.67 25.25 -8.73
CA ILE A 193 -10.72 24.13 -8.57
C ILE A 193 -9.90 23.86 -9.83
N SER A 194 -10.49 24.01 -11.02
CA SER A 194 -9.80 23.83 -12.29
C SER A 194 -8.66 24.85 -12.47
N SER A 195 -8.96 26.13 -12.25
CA SER A 195 -7.97 27.23 -12.26
C SER A 195 -6.88 27.00 -11.20
N LEU A 196 -7.25 26.55 -10.01
CA LEU A 196 -6.31 26.27 -8.92
C LEU A 196 -5.37 25.10 -9.23
N ILE A 197 -5.85 24.04 -9.89
CA ILE A 197 -5.02 22.91 -10.34
C ILE A 197 -3.98 23.41 -11.33
N VAL A 198 -4.40 24.15 -12.36
CA VAL A 198 -3.51 24.70 -13.39
C VAL A 198 -2.44 25.63 -12.76
N ARG A 199 -2.86 26.56 -11.89
CA ARG A 199 -1.95 27.48 -11.16
C ARG A 199 -1.01 26.79 -10.16
N SER A 200 -1.21 25.49 -9.93
CA SER A 200 -0.38 24.70 -9.00
C SER A 200 0.59 23.76 -9.73
N TRP A 201 0.41 23.53 -11.04
CA TRP A 201 1.24 22.63 -11.84
C TRP A 201 2.42 23.36 -12.52
N GLY A 202 3.48 23.55 -11.74
CA GLY A 202 4.66 24.30 -12.17
C GLY A 202 5.64 24.51 -11.03
N PHE A 203 6.46 25.54 -11.09
CA PHE A 203 7.35 25.94 -10.00
C PHE A 203 7.51 27.45 -9.94
N GLN A 204 8.04 27.94 -8.82
CA GLN A 204 8.35 29.35 -8.63
C GLN A 204 9.83 29.57 -8.96
N ARG A 205 10.11 30.38 -9.99
CA ARG A 205 11.47 30.76 -10.39
C ARG A 205 11.78 32.14 -9.81
N ARG A 206 12.91 32.27 -9.11
CA ARG A 206 13.36 33.57 -8.59
C ARG A 206 13.71 34.51 -9.74
N VAL A 207 13.29 35.76 -9.64
CA VAL A 207 13.63 36.81 -10.61
C VAL A 207 15.00 37.38 -10.26
N GLY A 208 15.92 37.38 -11.24
CA GLY A 208 17.23 38.02 -11.10
C GLY A 208 17.08 39.51 -10.83
N GLY A 209 17.95 40.06 -9.97
CA GLY A 209 17.98 41.50 -9.68
C GLY A 209 16.87 42.04 -8.76
N LYS A 210 15.91 41.20 -8.31
CA LYS A 210 14.86 41.62 -7.36
C LYS A 210 14.89 40.78 -6.07
N ARG A 211 14.78 41.44 -4.91
CA ARG A 211 14.70 40.77 -3.60
C ARG A 211 13.32 40.11 -3.45
N ASN A 212 13.31 38.83 -3.07
CA ASN A 212 12.10 38.05 -2.78
C ASN A 212 11.01 38.07 -3.88
N SER A 213 11.41 38.24 -5.15
CA SER A 213 10.48 38.22 -6.28
C SER A 213 10.56 36.88 -7.01
N PHE A 214 9.40 36.28 -7.25
CA PHE A 214 9.27 34.97 -7.89
C PHE A 214 8.21 35.03 -9.00
N ILE A 215 8.45 34.32 -10.10
CA ILE A 215 7.50 34.14 -11.19
C ILE A 215 7.13 32.66 -11.25
N PHE A 216 5.83 32.40 -11.39
CA PHE A 216 5.34 31.04 -11.60
C PHE A 216 5.59 30.61 -13.04
N GLN A 217 6.20 29.45 -13.21
CA GLN A 217 6.46 28.83 -14.51
C GLN A 217 5.70 27.50 -14.57
N PRO A 218 4.69 27.36 -15.45
CA PRO A 218 3.93 26.12 -15.59
C PRO A 218 4.77 25.03 -16.26
N PHE A 219 4.51 23.76 -15.91
CA PHE A 219 5.23 22.62 -16.51
C PHE A 219 4.67 22.18 -17.86
N ALA A 220 3.44 22.56 -18.17
CA ALA A 220 2.73 22.20 -19.39
C ALA A 220 1.90 23.38 -19.87
N ASP A 221 1.35 23.25 -21.09
CA ASP A 221 0.39 24.21 -21.61
C ASP A 221 -0.83 24.31 -20.66
N ILE A 222 -1.17 25.56 -20.31
CA ILE A 222 -2.25 25.88 -19.35
C ILE A 222 -3.61 25.45 -19.90
N SER A 223 -3.88 25.75 -21.18
CA SER A 223 -5.16 25.45 -21.81
C SER A 223 -5.37 23.94 -21.94
N LEU A 224 -4.32 23.21 -22.32
CA LEU A 224 -4.35 21.76 -22.44
C LEU A 224 -4.53 21.10 -21.06
N THR A 225 -3.82 21.58 -20.04
CA THR A 225 -3.98 21.07 -18.67
C THR A 225 -5.42 21.28 -18.18
N GLN A 226 -6.02 22.43 -18.48
CA GLN A 226 -7.40 22.75 -18.10
C GLN A 226 -8.43 21.82 -18.78
N GLN A 227 -8.22 21.45 -20.05
CA GLN A 227 -9.09 20.51 -20.78
C GLN A 227 -9.09 19.10 -20.17
N TYR A 228 -8.00 18.73 -19.48
CA TYR A 228 -7.89 17.45 -18.78
C TYR A 228 -8.47 17.47 -17.36
N VAL A 229 -8.99 18.61 -16.89
CA VAL A 229 -9.72 18.68 -15.61
C VAL A 229 -11.21 18.43 -15.87
N LYS A 230 -11.75 17.37 -15.28
CA LYS A 230 -13.15 16.94 -15.49
C LYS A 230 -13.80 16.57 -14.16
N LEU A 231 -15.09 16.85 -14.03
CA LEU A 231 -15.88 16.34 -12.90
C LEU A 231 -16.00 14.81 -13.03
N CYS A 232 -15.80 14.09 -11.93
CA CYS A 232 -15.93 12.64 -11.91
C CYS A 232 -17.39 12.22 -11.76
N ASP A 233 -17.75 11.17 -12.47
CA ASP A 233 -18.88 10.31 -12.10
C ASP A 233 -18.36 9.05 -11.36
N GLN A 234 -19.28 8.19 -10.90
CA GLN A 234 -18.94 6.95 -10.20
C GLN A 234 -18.18 5.94 -11.09
N ASN A 235 -18.25 6.10 -12.42
CA ASN A 235 -17.58 5.24 -13.40
C ASN A 235 -16.16 5.71 -13.70
N THR A 236 -15.87 7.00 -13.52
CA THR A 236 -14.54 7.62 -13.62
C THR A 236 -13.58 7.03 -12.58
N ALA A 237 -14.11 6.53 -11.45
CA ALA A 237 -13.35 5.80 -10.43
C ALA A 237 -12.57 4.60 -10.97
N TYR A 238 -13.16 3.84 -11.90
CA TYR A 238 -12.50 2.70 -12.52
C TYR A 238 -11.30 3.15 -13.35
N TYR A 239 -11.42 4.28 -14.04
CA TYR A 239 -10.40 4.77 -14.94
C TYR A 239 -9.11 5.16 -14.20
N VAL A 240 -9.21 5.83 -13.04
CA VAL A 240 -8.02 6.33 -12.31
C VAL A 240 -7.27 5.24 -11.56
N ALA A 241 -7.97 4.22 -11.05
CA ALA A 241 -7.36 3.17 -10.28
C ALA A 241 -6.90 1.95 -11.12
N GLU A 242 -7.42 1.80 -12.34
CA GLU A 242 -6.83 0.89 -13.36
C GLU A 242 -5.37 1.25 -13.69
N TYR A 243 -4.97 2.52 -13.52
CA TYR A 243 -3.60 3.00 -13.78
C TYR A 243 -2.56 2.47 -12.81
N VAL A 244 -2.98 1.95 -11.65
CA VAL A 244 -2.08 1.23 -10.75
C VAL A 244 -1.62 -0.09 -11.37
N SER A 245 -2.42 -0.69 -12.26
CA SER A 245 -2.16 -1.96 -12.96
C SER A 245 -1.57 -1.84 -14.37
N GLY A 246 -1.53 -0.64 -14.96
CA GLY A 246 -1.09 -0.43 -16.36
C GLY A 246 0.40 -0.70 -16.63
N ASN A 247 1.17 -1.10 -15.62
CA ASN A 247 2.64 -1.00 -15.62
C ASN A 247 3.34 -2.36 -15.76
N LEU A 248 2.65 -3.39 -16.24
CA LEU A 248 3.26 -4.68 -16.53
C LEU A 248 3.95 -4.65 -17.90
N GLY A 249 5.23 -5.03 -17.93
CA GLY A 249 6.05 -5.01 -19.14
C GLY A 249 6.73 -3.68 -19.44
N LEU A 250 6.94 -2.82 -18.42
CA LEU A 250 7.79 -1.64 -18.60
C LEU A 250 9.23 -2.04 -18.96
N PRO A 251 9.92 -1.26 -19.81
CA PRO A 251 11.35 -1.42 -20.01
C PRO A 251 12.11 -1.39 -18.68
N GLN A 252 13.24 -2.08 -18.64
CA GLN A 252 14.04 -2.24 -17.43
C GLN A 252 14.36 -0.90 -16.73
N VAL A 253 14.71 0.13 -17.50
CA VAL A 253 15.04 1.47 -16.98
C VAL A 253 13.85 2.17 -16.31
N LEU A 254 12.61 1.77 -16.62
CA LEU A 254 11.37 2.27 -16.01
C LEU A 254 10.82 1.34 -14.91
N ALA A 255 11.46 0.19 -14.68
CA ALA A 255 11.08 -0.79 -13.65
C ALA A 255 11.84 -0.61 -12.32
N TYR A 256 12.87 0.25 -12.28
CA TYR A 256 13.66 0.52 -11.08
C TYR A 256 12.89 1.30 -10.01
N LYS A 257 13.32 1.18 -8.74
CA LYS A 257 12.69 1.84 -7.59
C LYS A 257 12.54 3.37 -7.74
N SER A 258 13.46 4.01 -8.43
CA SER A 258 13.50 5.46 -8.65
C SER A 258 12.59 5.93 -9.79
N THR A 259 12.34 5.06 -10.77
CA THR A 259 11.65 5.39 -12.02
C THR A 259 10.31 4.66 -12.17
N LEU A 260 10.00 3.67 -11.34
CA LEU A 260 8.71 2.99 -11.43
C LEU A 260 7.54 3.93 -11.13
N PRO A 261 6.38 3.63 -11.71
CA PRO A 261 5.14 4.32 -11.35
C PRO A 261 4.80 4.18 -9.88
N PHE A 262 4.16 5.22 -9.32
CA PHE A 262 3.77 5.28 -7.93
C PHE A 262 2.36 5.87 -7.80
N HIS A 263 1.76 5.73 -6.62
CA HIS A 263 0.57 6.48 -6.25
C HIS A 263 0.76 7.21 -4.92
N LEU A 264 0.07 8.33 -4.77
CA LEU A 264 0.01 9.17 -3.59
C LEU A 264 -1.46 9.37 -3.22
N CYS A 265 -1.79 9.27 -1.94
CA CYS A 265 -3.16 9.45 -1.50
C CYS A 265 -3.24 9.98 -0.07
N SER A 266 -4.40 10.56 0.28
CA SER A 266 -4.76 10.83 1.67
C SER A 266 -4.75 9.54 2.50
N LYS A 267 -4.32 9.61 3.76
CA LYS A 267 -4.14 8.42 4.63
C LYS A 267 -4.95 8.42 5.92
N SER A 268 -5.49 9.57 6.33
CA SER A 268 -6.21 9.71 7.61
C SER A 268 -7.52 10.46 7.40
N PRO A 269 -8.69 9.78 7.43
CA PRO A 269 -8.85 8.31 7.32
C PRO A 269 -8.32 7.78 5.99
N VAL A 270 -8.19 6.45 5.86
CA VAL A 270 -7.76 5.78 4.60
C VAL A 270 -8.73 6.14 3.47
N ILE A 271 -8.25 6.30 2.23
CA ILE A 271 -9.12 6.51 1.05
C ILE A 271 -10.13 5.36 0.97
N GLY A 272 -11.40 5.71 0.80
CA GLY A 272 -12.56 4.82 0.79
C GLY A 272 -13.27 4.72 2.14
N CYS A 273 -12.73 5.35 3.19
CA CYS A 273 -13.24 5.27 4.56
C CYS A 273 -13.48 6.66 5.18
N PHE A 274 -13.65 7.71 4.38
CA PHE A 274 -13.90 9.07 4.86
C PHE A 274 -15.16 9.20 5.74
N LYS A 275 -16.29 8.64 5.29
CA LYS A 275 -17.56 8.58 6.03
C LYS A 275 -17.87 7.18 6.54
N ALA A 276 -16.83 6.39 6.83
CA ALA A 276 -17.02 5.05 7.38
C ALA A 276 -17.60 5.11 8.80
N ASP A 277 -18.55 4.23 9.09
CA ASP A 277 -19.13 4.11 10.42
C ASP A 277 -18.26 3.22 11.32
N TYR A 278 -17.42 3.87 12.11
CA TYR A 278 -16.58 3.21 13.11
C TYR A 278 -17.40 2.62 14.27
N CYS A 279 -18.53 3.25 14.63
CA CYS A 279 -19.41 2.76 15.68
C CYS A 279 -20.12 1.49 15.24
N GLU A 280 -20.50 1.36 13.97
CA GLU A 280 -21.04 0.11 13.43
C GLU A 280 -20.03 -1.04 13.58
N VAL A 281 -18.74 -0.80 13.27
CA VAL A 281 -17.68 -1.82 13.44
C VAL A 281 -17.56 -2.23 14.89
N LEU A 282 -17.42 -1.27 15.82
CA LEU A 282 -17.30 -1.56 17.24
C LEU A 282 -18.53 -2.30 17.78
N GLY A 283 -19.75 -1.88 17.40
CA GLY A 283 -21.00 -2.52 17.79
C GLY A 283 -21.18 -3.92 17.20
N ARG A 284 -20.70 -4.18 15.98
CA ARG A 284 -20.67 -5.53 15.40
C ARG A 284 -19.66 -6.43 16.11
N VAL A 285 -18.47 -5.91 16.38
CA VAL A 285 -17.45 -6.64 17.14
C VAL A 285 -17.98 -7.00 18.52
N HIS A 286 -18.62 -6.05 19.21
CA HIS A 286 -19.29 -6.28 20.49
C HIS A 286 -20.35 -7.37 20.40
N ARG A 287 -21.19 -7.39 19.35
CA ARG A 287 -22.21 -8.43 19.13
C ARG A 287 -21.66 -9.78 18.67
N GLY A 288 -20.40 -9.85 18.24
CA GLY A 288 -19.80 -11.09 17.73
C GLY A 288 -20.02 -11.32 16.23
N ALA A 289 -20.26 -10.27 15.45
CA ALA A 289 -20.48 -10.35 14.01
C ALA A 289 -19.26 -9.82 13.22
N TYR A 290 -18.59 -10.70 12.47
CA TYR A 290 -17.45 -10.33 11.61
C TYR A 290 -17.82 -10.10 10.14
N ARG A 291 -19.00 -10.53 9.71
CA ARG A 291 -19.49 -10.32 8.35
C ARG A 291 -20.64 -9.33 8.30
N VAL A 292 -20.75 -8.66 7.15
CA VAL A 292 -21.75 -7.67 6.81
C VAL A 292 -22.39 -8.13 5.51
N GLY A 293 -23.69 -8.35 5.54
CA GLY A 293 -24.48 -8.61 4.33
C GLY A 293 -24.51 -7.35 3.47
N ARG A 294 -24.16 -7.49 2.20
CA ARG A 294 -24.20 -6.42 1.20
C ARG A 294 -24.95 -6.90 -0.02
N GLU A 295 -25.99 -6.16 -0.37
CA GLU A 295 -26.72 -6.40 -1.61
C GLU A 295 -26.04 -5.65 -2.75
N VAL A 296 -25.78 -6.38 -3.83
CA VAL A 296 -25.22 -5.82 -5.06
C VAL A 296 -26.18 -6.20 -6.18
N PHE A 297 -26.69 -5.20 -6.87
CA PHE A 297 -27.46 -5.42 -8.09
C PHE A 297 -26.51 -5.92 -9.18
N ASP A 298 -26.74 -7.14 -9.67
CA ASP A 298 -26.00 -7.67 -10.80
C ASP A 298 -26.76 -7.33 -12.09
N GLU A 299 -26.21 -6.38 -12.85
CA GLU A 299 -26.77 -5.91 -14.12
C GLU A 299 -26.95 -7.03 -15.14
N LYS A 300 -26.21 -8.14 -15.04
CA LYS A 300 -26.30 -9.26 -15.99
C LYS A 300 -27.44 -10.21 -15.69
N SER A 301 -27.70 -10.47 -14.41
CA SER A 301 -28.80 -11.34 -13.98
C SER A 301 -30.08 -10.56 -13.69
N GLY A 302 -30.01 -9.22 -13.58
CA GLY A 302 -31.12 -8.36 -13.23
C GLY A 302 -31.62 -8.57 -11.79
N GLN A 303 -30.82 -9.24 -10.94
CA GLN A 303 -31.19 -9.61 -9.57
C GLN A 303 -30.25 -8.99 -8.55
N PHE A 304 -30.77 -8.75 -7.35
CA PHE A 304 -29.94 -8.41 -6.20
C PHE A 304 -29.28 -9.67 -5.66
N MET A 305 -27.95 -9.72 -5.71
CA MET A 305 -27.16 -10.76 -5.09
C MET A 305 -26.77 -10.32 -3.68
N HIS A 306 -27.04 -11.18 -2.70
CA HIS A 306 -26.62 -10.97 -1.32
C HIS A 306 -25.21 -11.54 -1.11
N TYR A 307 -24.30 -10.73 -0.60
CA TYR A 307 -22.93 -11.13 -0.30
C TYR A 307 -22.59 -10.85 1.16
N ASP A 308 -22.17 -11.88 1.88
CA ASP A 308 -21.61 -11.74 3.23
C ASP A 308 -20.11 -11.45 3.16
N ILE A 309 -19.76 -10.18 3.28
CA ILE A 309 -18.38 -9.70 3.23
C ILE A 309 -17.82 -9.48 4.64
N PRO A 310 -16.54 -9.79 4.89
CA PRO A 310 -15.92 -9.50 6.18
C PRO A 310 -15.86 -8.00 6.45
N LEU A 311 -15.77 -7.62 7.73
CA LEU A 311 -15.53 -6.24 8.14
C LEU A 311 -14.32 -5.65 7.41
N ASP A 312 -14.41 -4.37 7.03
CA ASP A 312 -13.36 -3.70 6.28
C ASP A 312 -12.03 -3.74 7.04
N ARG A 313 -11.04 -4.40 6.45
CA ARG A 313 -9.73 -4.62 7.07
C ARG A 313 -9.02 -3.31 7.41
N ASP A 314 -9.13 -2.29 6.57
CA ASP A 314 -8.42 -1.03 6.77
C ASP A 314 -9.06 -0.24 7.92
N LEU A 315 -10.40 -0.25 7.99
CA LEU A 315 -11.17 0.34 9.09
C LEU A 315 -10.83 -0.33 10.42
N CYS A 316 -10.89 -1.66 10.46
CA CYS A 316 -10.49 -2.43 11.65
C CYS A 316 -9.03 -2.19 12.03
N SER A 317 -8.10 -2.12 11.07
CA SER A 317 -6.68 -1.86 11.37
C SER A 317 -6.44 -0.44 11.92
N SER A 318 -7.34 0.50 11.62
CA SER A 318 -7.30 1.86 12.17
C SER A 318 -7.86 1.94 13.60
N LEU A 319 -8.82 1.09 13.95
CA LEU A 319 -9.33 0.94 15.32
C LEU A 319 -8.39 0.11 16.19
N PHE A 320 -7.97 -1.05 15.68
CA PHE A 320 -7.28 -2.10 16.40
C PHE A 320 -5.86 -2.28 15.87
N ARG A 321 -4.90 -1.62 16.52
CA ARG A 321 -3.49 -1.66 16.14
C ARG A 321 -2.68 -2.47 17.13
N LYS A 322 -2.06 -3.56 16.69
CA LYS A 322 -1.28 -4.48 17.54
C LYS A 322 0.00 -3.83 18.07
N CYS A 323 0.23 -3.93 19.38
CA CYS A 323 1.54 -3.70 20.01
C CYS A 323 2.56 -4.78 19.61
N LEU A 324 3.83 -4.60 19.99
CA LEU A 324 4.85 -5.64 19.86
C LEU A 324 4.43 -6.87 20.69
N GLY A 325 4.64 -8.07 20.14
CA GLY A 325 4.32 -9.32 20.83
C GLY A 325 2.82 -9.55 21.12
N PHE A 326 1.89 -8.81 20.51
CA PHE A 326 0.47 -8.84 20.86
C PHE A 326 -0.13 -10.25 21.07
N SER A 327 0.23 -11.23 20.22
CA SER A 327 -0.31 -12.59 20.29
C SER A 327 0.22 -13.41 21.48
N SER A 328 1.40 -13.08 22.02
CA SER A 328 2.00 -13.80 23.16
C SER A 328 1.68 -13.16 24.51
N LEU A 329 1.16 -11.92 24.52
CA LEU A 329 0.84 -11.21 25.76
C LEU A 329 -0.48 -11.68 26.37
N SER A 330 -0.51 -11.78 27.70
CA SER A 330 -1.73 -11.94 28.48
C SER A 330 -2.64 -10.71 28.36
N PHE A 331 -3.90 -10.87 28.77
CA PHE A 331 -4.87 -9.77 28.76
C PHE A 331 -4.41 -8.57 29.61
N ASN A 332 -3.88 -8.82 30.81
CA ASN A 332 -3.41 -7.76 31.71
C ASN A 332 -2.19 -7.01 31.15
N GLU A 333 -1.26 -7.73 30.53
CA GLU A 333 -0.09 -7.13 29.86
C GLU A 333 -0.47 -6.27 28.66
N LYS A 334 -1.52 -6.65 27.92
CA LYS A 334 -2.10 -5.81 26.87
C LYS A 334 -2.73 -4.57 27.48
N LEU A 335 -3.53 -4.72 28.54
CA LEU A 335 -4.21 -3.61 29.21
C LEU A 335 -3.21 -2.51 29.63
N LEU A 336 -2.14 -2.89 30.34
CA LEU A 336 -1.08 -1.97 30.75
C LEU A 336 -0.46 -1.23 29.56
N ARG A 337 -0.13 -1.93 28.47
CA ARG A 337 0.44 -1.31 27.27
C ARG A 337 -0.54 -0.36 26.58
N TYR A 338 -1.81 -0.71 26.47
CA TYR A 338 -2.79 0.14 25.77
C TYR A 338 -3.27 1.33 26.61
N SER A 339 -3.25 1.25 27.94
CA SER A 339 -3.64 2.34 28.83
C SER A 339 -2.52 3.36 29.08
N PHE A 340 -1.24 2.94 29.03
CA PHE A 340 -0.08 3.75 29.42
C PHE A 340 -0.05 5.15 28.79
N TYR A 341 -0.27 5.27 27.47
CA TYR A 341 -0.28 6.58 26.80
C TYR A 341 -1.39 7.48 27.32
N GLY A 342 -2.56 6.94 27.66
CA GLY A 342 -3.67 7.76 28.12
C GLY A 342 -3.57 8.17 29.58
N GLN A 343 -3.05 7.25 30.41
CA GLN A 343 -2.94 7.41 31.86
C GLN A 343 -2.14 8.64 32.26
N HIS A 344 -1.07 8.95 31.53
CA HIS A 344 -0.15 10.06 31.86
C HIS A 344 -0.35 11.30 30.97
N PHE A 345 -1.36 11.32 30.09
CA PHE A 345 -1.49 12.40 29.10
C PHE A 345 -1.90 13.72 29.74
N ALA A 346 -2.85 13.69 30.68
CA ALA A 346 -3.33 14.88 31.36
C ALA A 346 -2.21 15.56 32.17
N GLU A 347 -1.51 14.76 32.97
CA GLU A 347 -0.35 15.21 33.76
C GLU A 347 0.75 15.82 32.89
N TRP A 348 1.12 15.16 31.79
CA TRP A 348 2.08 15.75 30.85
C TRP A 348 1.57 17.07 30.27
N TYR A 349 0.31 17.12 29.86
CA TYR A 349 -0.25 18.30 29.21
C TYR A 349 -0.26 19.51 30.15
N GLU A 350 -0.60 19.33 31.42
CA GLU A 350 -0.55 20.38 32.44
C GLU A 350 0.88 20.88 32.67
N ASN A 351 1.81 19.97 32.93
CA ASN A 351 3.23 20.31 33.16
C ASN A 351 3.86 20.99 31.93
N ALA A 352 3.58 20.48 30.73
CA ALA A 352 4.10 21.05 29.50
C ALA A 352 3.51 22.44 29.19
N ASN A 353 2.25 22.71 29.56
CA ASN A 353 1.66 24.03 29.41
C ASN A 353 2.29 25.06 30.36
N LEU A 354 2.57 24.68 31.61
CA LEU A 354 3.28 25.55 32.55
C LEU A 354 4.69 25.87 32.02
N ALA A 355 5.44 24.85 31.60
CA ALA A 355 6.76 25.03 31.00
C ALA A 355 6.72 25.86 29.70
N PHE A 356 5.66 25.74 28.90
CA PHE A 356 5.46 26.56 27.71
C PHE A 356 5.28 28.05 28.04
N ILE A 357 4.52 28.35 29.10
CA ILE A 357 4.32 29.72 29.58
C ILE A 357 5.67 30.29 30.04
N GLU A 358 6.40 29.57 30.89
CA GLU A 358 7.73 29.98 31.36
C GLU A 358 8.72 30.20 30.20
N TRP A 359 8.73 29.29 29.23
CA TRP A 359 9.57 29.37 28.04
C TRP A 359 9.24 30.61 27.18
N LYS A 360 7.97 30.98 27.05
CA LYS A 360 7.57 32.21 26.34
C LYS A 360 8.11 33.45 27.02
N TYR A 361 8.03 33.51 28.35
CA TYR A 361 8.52 34.65 29.13
C TYR A 361 10.05 34.75 29.09
N SER A 362 10.76 33.62 29.22
CA SER A 362 12.23 33.61 29.20
C SER A 362 12.81 33.94 27.82
N THR A 363 12.16 33.50 26.73
CA THR A 363 12.63 33.74 25.35
C THR A 363 12.04 34.99 24.69
N ARG A 364 11.03 35.62 25.31
CA ARG A 364 10.25 36.74 24.76
C ARG A 364 9.55 36.41 23.42
N LEU A 365 9.29 35.12 23.13
CA LEU A 365 8.64 34.65 21.90
C LEU A 365 7.12 34.52 22.05
N PHE A 366 6.41 35.64 22.25
CA PHE A 366 4.97 35.62 22.54
C PHE A 366 4.10 35.12 21.37
N SER A 367 4.55 35.28 20.12
CA SER A 367 3.86 34.78 18.93
C SER A 367 4.03 33.28 18.68
N ALA A 368 4.92 32.62 19.43
CA ALA A 368 5.16 31.19 19.28
C ALA A 368 3.94 30.38 19.73
N ASP A 369 3.66 29.28 19.02
CA ASP A 369 2.65 28.32 19.44
C ASP A 369 3.26 27.18 20.28
N PHE A 370 2.42 26.33 20.85
CA PHE A 370 2.89 25.18 21.64
C PHE A 370 3.78 24.23 20.83
N ALA A 371 3.60 24.17 19.49
CA ALA A 371 4.41 23.33 18.63
C ALA A 371 5.79 23.93 18.34
N ASP A 372 5.96 25.25 18.37
CA ASP A 372 7.26 25.93 18.39
C ASP A 372 8.05 25.57 19.65
N PHE A 373 7.38 25.59 20.81
CA PHE A 373 7.97 25.16 22.09
C PHE A 373 8.46 23.73 22.04
N LEU A 374 7.61 22.76 21.69
CA LEU A 374 8.00 21.34 21.59
C LEU A 374 9.06 21.05 20.51
N ARG A 375 9.23 21.94 19.53
CA ARG A 375 10.32 21.85 18.54
C ARG A 375 11.65 22.32 19.11
N SER A 376 11.61 23.35 19.94
CA SER A 376 12.78 23.95 20.60
C SER A 376 13.22 23.07 21.77
N GLU A 377 12.30 22.74 22.67
CA GLU A 377 12.53 21.92 23.85
C GLU A 377 12.06 20.48 23.62
N ARG A 378 12.95 19.66 23.06
CA ARG A 378 12.61 18.27 22.69
C ARG A 378 12.28 17.38 23.89
N GLY A 379 12.81 17.68 25.08
CA GLY A 379 12.53 16.93 26.32
C GLY A 379 11.06 16.96 26.72
N TRP A 380 10.33 18.03 26.35
CA TRP A 380 8.91 18.19 26.61
C TRP A 380 8.01 17.47 25.62
N LYS A 381 8.56 16.85 24.56
CA LYS A 381 7.76 15.97 23.71
C LYS A 381 7.26 14.82 24.56
N TYR A 382 5.97 14.49 24.42
CA TYR A 382 5.31 13.56 25.33
C TYR A 382 6.05 12.24 25.55
N ARG A 383 6.55 11.62 24.47
CA ARG A 383 7.34 10.38 24.55
C ARG A 383 8.62 10.54 25.36
N SER A 384 9.36 11.63 25.16
CA SER A 384 10.60 11.94 25.87
C SER A 384 10.34 12.28 27.34
N TRP A 385 9.25 12.99 27.61
CA TRP A 385 8.84 13.28 28.99
C TRP A 385 8.47 12.00 29.76
N LEU A 386 7.76 11.06 29.13
CA LEU A 386 7.44 9.77 29.75
C LEU A 386 8.68 8.92 30.03
N GLU A 387 9.65 8.91 29.11
CA GLU A 387 10.91 8.18 29.32
C GLU A 387 11.66 8.67 30.56
N VAL A 388 11.60 9.97 30.84
CA VAL A 388 12.25 10.58 32.01
C VAL A 388 11.47 10.32 33.30
N ASN A 389 10.15 10.58 33.30
CA ASN A 389 9.34 10.54 34.52
C ASN A 389 8.87 9.11 34.88
N TYR A 390 8.73 8.22 33.90
CA TYR A 390 8.23 6.85 34.05
C TYR A 390 9.20 5.83 33.44
N LYS A 391 10.50 6.00 33.69
CA LYS A 391 11.56 5.22 33.05
C LYS A 391 11.34 3.70 33.15
N TYR A 392 11.01 3.20 34.35
CA TYR A 392 10.83 1.76 34.55
C TYR A 392 9.68 1.20 33.70
N ASP A 393 8.48 1.76 33.83
CA ASP A 393 7.31 1.32 33.07
C ASP A 393 7.48 1.53 31.56
N TYR A 394 8.13 2.63 31.16
CA TYR A 394 8.40 2.93 29.76
C TYR A 394 9.19 1.82 29.07
N TYR A 395 10.29 1.36 29.69
CA TYR A 395 11.11 0.27 29.14
C TYR A 395 10.50 -1.11 29.37
N TYR A 396 9.85 -1.35 30.52
CA TYR A 396 9.16 -2.62 30.79
C TYR A 396 8.02 -2.90 29.80
N LEU A 397 7.26 -1.86 29.44
CA LEU A 397 6.16 -1.95 28.49
C LEU A 397 6.60 -1.80 27.03
N GLU A 398 7.91 -1.69 26.76
CA GLU A 398 8.52 -1.52 25.43
C GLU A 398 8.00 -0.28 24.67
N MET A 399 7.81 0.83 25.38
CA MET A 399 7.33 2.10 24.81
C MET A 399 8.40 2.84 23.98
N ASP A 400 9.65 2.42 24.08
CA ASP A 400 10.76 2.79 23.21
C ASP A 400 10.60 2.21 21.79
N CYS A 401 9.85 1.12 21.63
CA CYS A 401 9.48 0.58 20.33
C CYS A 401 8.33 1.39 19.68
N ASP A 402 8.54 1.83 18.44
CA ASP A 402 7.53 2.58 17.66
C ASP A 402 6.20 1.82 17.53
N GLN A 403 6.25 0.48 17.40
CA GLN A 403 5.04 -0.32 17.24
C GLN A 403 4.14 -0.25 18.47
N THR A 404 4.71 -0.46 19.66
CA THR A 404 3.99 -0.38 20.93
C THR A 404 3.53 1.05 21.20
N TRP A 405 4.42 2.05 21.07
CA TRP A 405 4.08 3.46 21.25
C TRP A 405 2.87 3.90 20.43
N TYR A 406 2.88 3.61 19.12
CA TYR A 406 1.77 4.01 18.24
C TYR A 406 0.51 3.16 18.43
N SER A 407 0.61 1.95 19.00
CA SER A 407 -0.55 1.14 19.37
C SER A 407 -1.26 1.70 20.62
N SER A 408 -0.50 2.07 21.64
CA SER A 408 -1.00 2.71 22.87
C SER A 408 -1.65 4.07 22.56
N ARG A 409 -0.97 4.91 21.77
CA ARG A 409 -1.54 6.17 21.27
C ARG A 409 -2.82 5.97 20.47
N ASN A 410 -2.92 4.90 19.69
CA ASN A 410 -4.11 4.60 18.91
C ASN A 410 -5.28 4.22 19.82
N ALA A 411 -5.03 3.42 20.86
CA ALA A 411 -6.05 3.09 21.87
C ALA A 411 -6.55 4.34 22.58
N TRP A 412 -5.66 5.22 23.06
CA TRP A 412 -6.03 6.51 23.65
C TRP A 412 -6.92 7.35 22.72
N ARG A 413 -6.58 7.42 21.43
CA ARG A 413 -7.42 8.11 20.44
C ARG A 413 -8.79 7.47 20.33
N VAL A 414 -8.85 6.13 20.23
CA VAL A 414 -10.12 5.40 20.05
C VAL A 414 -11.03 5.54 21.26
N VAL A 415 -10.52 5.38 22.49
CA VAL A 415 -11.36 5.52 23.70
C VAL A 415 -11.81 6.95 23.96
N ARG A 416 -11.09 7.94 23.43
CA ARG A 416 -11.46 9.35 23.50
C ARG A 416 -12.50 9.72 22.43
N ASP A 417 -12.34 9.20 21.22
CA ASP A 417 -13.18 9.56 20.07
C ASP A 417 -14.51 8.76 20.04
N PHE A 418 -14.59 7.62 20.73
CA PHE A 418 -15.76 6.75 20.77
C PHE A 418 -16.12 6.37 22.21
N ASP A 419 -17.41 6.44 22.56
CA ASP A 419 -17.89 6.07 23.88
C ASP A 419 -17.84 4.55 24.09
N MET A 420 -16.87 4.09 24.88
CA MET A 420 -16.70 2.68 25.21
C MET A 420 -17.76 2.18 26.20
N ASN A 421 -18.39 3.06 26.98
CA ASN A 421 -19.41 2.67 27.97
C ASN A 421 -20.66 2.08 27.31
N CYS A 422 -20.93 2.41 26.05
CA CYS A 422 -22.00 1.81 25.26
C CYS A 422 -21.85 0.27 25.08
N TYR A 423 -20.65 -0.29 25.23
CA TYR A 423 -20.40 -1.73 25.01
C TYR A 423 -20.27 -2.52 26.30
N LEU A 424 -19.53 -1.97 27.28
CA LEU A 424 -19.35 -2.56 28.59
C LEU A 424 -19.45 -1.45 29.63
N PRO A 425 -20.67 -1.15 30.11
CA PRO A 425 -20.87 -0.12 31.13
C PRO A 425 -20.05 -0.38 32.38
N TRP A 426 -19.64 0.70 33.06
CA TRP A 426 -18.96 0.68 34.37
C TRP A 426 -17.54 0.09 34.39
N ASN A 427 -17.01 -0.36 33.25
CA ASN A 427 -15.63 -0.81 33.12
C ASN A 427 -14.70 0.32 32.68
N ASP A 428 -13.41 0.16 32.97
CA ASP A 428 -12.37 1.03 32.42
C ASP A 428 -12.42 1.04 30.87
N LEU A 429 -12.21 2.21 30.28
CA LEU A 429 -12.35 2.39 28.82
C LEU A 429 -11.31 1.56 28.05
N TYR A 430 -10.09 1.41 28.58
CA TYR A 430 -9.05 0.59 27.97
C TYR A 430 -9.33 -0.89 28.14
N TYR A 431 -9.90 -1.30 29.28
CA TYR A 431 -10.37 -2.66 29.47
C TYR A 431 -11.37 -3.05 28.37
N THR A 432 -12.37 -2.20 28.13
CA THR A 432 -13.37 -2.41 27.08
C THR A 432 -12.73 -2.45 25.69
N TYR A 433 -11.81 -1.53 25.39
CA TYR A 433 -11.08 -1.53 24.12
C TYR A 433 -10.29 -2.82 23.89
N VAL A 434 -9.52 -3.30 24.88
CA VAL A 434 -8.73 -4.53 24.76
C VAL A 434 -9.63 -5.75 24.61
N ARG A 435 -10.75 -5.81 25.34
CA ARG A 435 -11.77 -6.87 25.16
C ARG A 435 -12.32 -6.91 23.74
N LEU A 436 -12.69 -5.76 23.18
CA LEU A 436 -13.18 -5.68 21.80
C LEU A 436 -12.09 -6.08 20.80
N PHE A 437 -10.83 -5.68 21.05
CA PHE A 437 -9.70 -6.06 20.20
C PHE A 437 -9.49 -7.59 20.21
N ASP A 438 -9.38 -8.22 21.37
CA ASP A 438 -9.22 -9.67 21.45
C ASP A 438 -10.40 -10.41 20.80
N LYS A 439 -11.63 -9.95 21.03
CA LYS A 439 -12.82 -10.50 20.37
C LYS A 439 -12.74 -10.39 18.84
N PHE A 440 -12.35 -9.21 18.32
CA PHE A 440 -12.12 -8.99 16.90
C PHE A 440 -11.08 -9.95 16.31
N GLU A 441 -9.94 -10.14 16.99
CA GLU A 441 -8.87 -11.02 16.53
C GLU A 441 -9.32 -12.48 16.46
N VAL A 442 -10.04 -12.96 17.48
CA VAL A 442 -10.60 -14.33 17.48
C VAL A 442 -11.55 -14.52 16.31
N MET A 443 -12.49 -13.59 16.10
CA MET A 443 -13.44 -13.68 15.00
C MET A 443 -12.77 -13.63 13.63
N ARG A 444 -11.78 -12.74 13.44
CA ARG A 444 -11.03 -12.64 12.19
C ARG A 444 -10.28 -13.93 11.89
N ASN A 445 -9.61 -14.51 12.88
CA ASN A 445 -8.85 -15.74 12.68
C ASN A 445 -9.78 -16.93 12.41
N SER A 446 -10.94 -16.98 13.09
CA SER A 446 -11.99 -17.97 12.80
C SER A 446 -12.51 -17.86 11.37
N ASP A 447 -12.80 -16.64 10.90
CA ASP A 447 -13.24 -16.42 9.51
C ASP A 447 -12.17 -16.81 8.47
N GLN A 448 -10.90 -16.51 8.76
CA GLN A 448 -9.78 -16.93 7.92
C GLN A 448 -9.69 -18.46 7.81
N LEU A 449 -9.91 -19.17 8.91
CA LEU A 449 -9.92 -20.63 8.93
C LEU A 449 -11.10 -21.21 8.13
N ILE A 450 -12.29 -20.62 8.27
CA ILE A 450 -13.47 -21.00 7.49
C ILE A 450 -13.22 -20.82 5.99
N GLU A 451 -12.67 -19.67 5.57
CA GLU A 451 -12.37 -19.41 4.16
C GLU A 451 -11.26 -20.31 3.62
N PHE A 452 -10.28 -20.68 4.46
CA PHE A 452 -9.28 -21.68 4.12
C PHE A 452 -9.94 -23.02 3.80
N TYR A 453 -10.80 -23.54 4.69
CA TYR A 453 -11.46 -24.83 4.48
C TYR A 453 -12.41 -24.84 3.29
N LYS A 454 -13.16 -23.75 3.05
CA LYS A 454 -13.99 -23.61 1.84
C LYS A 454 -13.14 -23.73 0.58
N LEU A 455 -12.06 -22.95 0.50
CA LEU A 455 -11.17 -22.98 -0.65
C LEU A 455 -10.48 -24.35 -0.80
N PHE A 456 -10.06 -24.95 0.31
CA PHE A 456 -9.47 -26.28 0.31
C PHE A 456 -10.44 -27.30 -0.27
N ASN A 457 -11.69 -27.35 0.21
CA ASN A 457 -12.70 -28.27 -0.29
C ASN A 457 -13.03 -28.04 -1.77
N ASP A 458 -13.10 -26.78 -2.23
CA ASP A 458 -13.29 -26.45 -3.64
C ASP A 458 -12.14 -27.02 -4.51
N ILE A 459 -10.89 -26.89 -4.05
CA ILE A 459 -9.73 -27.43 -4.78
C ILE A 459 -9.70 -28.97 -4.71
N VAL A 460 -10.06 -29.58 -3.57
CA VAL A 460 -10.17 -31.05 -3.42
C VAL A 460 -11.17 -31.60 -4.42
N HIS A 461 -12.33 -30.97 -4.58
CA HIS A 461 -13.37 -31.38 -5.53
C HIS A 461 -12.87 -31.37 -6.98
N GLU A 462 -12.06 -30.37 -7.36
CA GLU A 462 -11.60 -30.18 -8.73
C GLU A 462 -10.30 -30.93 -9.07
N CYS A 463 -9.40 -31.08 -8.11
CA CYS A 463 -8.02 -31.56 -8.35
C CYS A 463 -7.68 -32.85 -7.62
N GLY A 464 -8.46 -33.25 -6.62
CA GLY A 464 -8.11 -34.32 -5.69
C GLY A 464 -7.41 -33.83 -4.41
N PHE A 465 -7.49 -34.65 -3.36
CA PHE A 465 -7.01 -34.30 -2.03
C PHE A 465 -5.49 -34.07 -1.96
N GLN A 466 -4.71 -34.91 -2.63
CA GLN A 466 -3.24 -34.85 -2.59
C GLN A 466 -2.72 -33.54 -3.20
N GLN A 467 -3.25 -33.16 -4.38
CA GLN A 467 -2.93 -31.90 -5.05
C GLN A 467 -3.35 -30.69 -4.20
N ALA A 468 -4.55 -30.74 -3.60
CA ALA A 468 -5.04 -29.68 -2.73
C ALA A 468 -4.16 -29.49 -1.48
N MET A 469 -3.70 -30.60 -0.89
CA MET A 469 -2.82 -30.59 0.27
C MET A 469 -1.46 -29.97 -0.05
N LEU A 470 -0.82 -30.38 -1.16
CA LEU A 470 0.42 -29.75 -1.61
C LEU A 470 0.24 -28.26 -1.98
N ALA A 471 -0.95 -27.86 -2.45
CA ALA A 471 -1.26 -26.45 -2.70
C ALA A 471 -1.40 -25.62 -1.42
N ALA A 472 -1.99 -26.20 -0.36
CA ALA A 472 -2.22 -25.54 0.92
C ALA A 472 -0.93 -25.27 1.69
N TYR A 473 0.12 -26.07 1.44
CA TYR A 473 1.42 -25.94 2.06
C TYR A 473 2.53 -25.72 1.03
N PRO A 474 2.65 -24.51 0.44
CA PRO A 474 3.63 -24.28 -0.61
C PRO A 474 5.09 -24.48 -0.16
N LEU A 475 5.37 -24.48 1.16
CA LEU A 475 6.76 -24.55 1.69
C LEU A 475 7.29 -25.96 1.55
N ILE A 476 6.37 -26.90 1.54
CA ILE A 476 6.67 -28.31 1.35
C ILE A 476 7.36 -28.47 -0.01
N ASN A 477 6.92 -27.83 -1.09
CA ASN A 477 7.54 -28.01 -2.40
C ASN A 477 9.04 -27.65 -2.45
N ASP A 478 9.47 -26.64 -1.69
CA ASP A 478 10.86 -26.20 -1.66
C ASP A 478 11.69 -26.94 -0.59
N ALA A 479 11.04 -27.48 0.44
CA ALA A 479 11.68 -28.10 1.60
C ALA A 479 11.31 -29.58 1.80
N VAL A 480 10.86 -30.30 0.75
CA VAL A 480 10.50 -31.72 0.88
C VAL A 480 11.72 -32.51 1.35
N PRO A 481 11.61 -33.25 2.46
CA PRO A 481 12.70 -34.13 2.91
C PRO A 481 12.99 -35.21 1.87
N VAL A 482 14.25 -35.42 1.52
CA VAL A 482 14.63 -36.53 0.60
C VAL A 482 14.38 -37.90 1.24
N ARG A 483 14.41 -37.98 2.57
CA ARG A 483 14.24 -39.21 3.35
C ARG A 483 13.17 -39.06 4.42
N THR A 484 12.50 -40.16 4.77
CA THR A 484 11.53 -40.17 5.89
C THR A 484 12.23 -40.10 7.26
N ARG A 485 11.45 -39.79 8.31
CA ARG A 485 11.92 -39.72 9.70
C ARG A 485 12.63 -41.02 10.12
N GLU A 486 12.08 -42.17 9.77
CA GLU A 486 12.63 -43.49 10.12
C GLU A 486 13.98 -43.73 9.42
N LYS A 487 14.09 -43.31 8.15
CA LYS A 487 15.29 -43.53 7.34
C LYS A 487 16.43 -42.57 7.72
N LEU A 488 16.10 -41.33 8.08
CA LEU A 488 17.08 -40.38 8.62
C LEU A 488 17.66 -40.86 9.96
N LEU A 489 16.81 -41.42 10.83
CA LEU A 489 17.23 -41.95 12.11
C LEU A 489 18.10 -43.21 11.93
N SER A 490 17.71 -44.13 11.05
CA SER A 490 18.41 -45.40 10.85
C SER A 490 19.70 -45.31 10.03
N GLU A 491 19.76 -44.47 9.00
CA GLU A 491 20.94 -44.36 8.10
C GLU A 491 21.95 -43.30 8.56
N CYS A 492 21.48 -42.18 9.12
CA CYS A 492 22.33 -41.03 9.40
C CYS A 492 22.57 -40.79 10.90
N GLY A 493 21.85 -41.48 11.79
CA GLY A 493 21.93 -41.25 13.25
C GLY A 493 21.55 -39.82 13.66
N MET A 494 20.84 -39.09 12.80
CA MET A 494 20.51 -37.68 13.00
C MET A 494 19.10 -37.55 13.57
N ILE A 495 18.97 -36.89 14.73
CA ILE A 495 17.71 -36.30 15.17
C ILE A 495 17.58 -34.96 14.45
N TYR A 496 16.74 -34.90 13.43
CA TYR A 496 16.52 -33.66 12.69
C TYR A 496 15.90 -32.62 13.62
N LYS A 497 16.42 -31.39 13.61
CA LYS A 497 15.73 -30.27 14.28
C LYS A 497 14.56 -29.89 13.39
N GLU A 498 13.45 -30.60 13.56
CA GLU A 498 12.22 -30.37 12.80
C GLU A 498 11.71 -28.96 13.10
N ASP A 499 11.65 -28.13 12.06
CA ASP A 499 10.82 -26.94 12.10
C ASP A 499 9.33 -27.35 12.03
N ALA A 500 8.45 -26.39 12.28
CA ALA A 500 7.01 -26.65 12.28
C ALA A 500 6.51 -27.18 10.92
N TYR A 501 7.17 -26.84 9.82
CA TYR A 501 6.75 -27.22 8.46
C TYR A 501 7.11 -28.66 8.13
N LEU A 502 8.33 -29.07 8.45
CA LEU A 502 8.79 -30.45 8.33
C LEU A 502 7.95 -31.38 9.19
N ARG A 503 7.62 -30.94 10.41
CA ARG A 503 6.73 -31.68 11.30
C ARG A 503 5.34 -31.85 10.69
N SER A 504 4.72 -30.76 10.22
CA SER A 504 3.43 -30.84 9.52
C SER A 504 3.49 -31.71 8.27
N PHE A 505 4.59 -31.69 7.53
CA PHE A 505 4.74 -32.55 6.37
C PHE A 505 4.80 -34.04 6.76
N PHE A 506 5.65 -34.42 7.71
CA PHE A 506 5.77 -35.82 8.11
C PHE A 506 4.53 -36.35 8.82
N ASP A 507 3.94 -35.57 9.71
CA ASP A 507 2.82 -36.01 10.55
C ASP A 507 1.51 -35.99 9.76
N GLU A 508 1.30 -35.01 8.86
CA GLU A 508 0.04 -34.83 8.14
C GLU A 508 0.14 -35.19 6.65
N VAL A 509 1.12 -34.65 5.90
CA VAL A 509 1.09 -34.67 4.42
C VAL A 509 1.68 -35.93 3.80
N ALA A 510 2.79 -36.44 4.35
CA ALA A 510 3.54 -37.57 3.80
C ALA A 510 2.72 -38.86 3.77
N TRP A 511 1.86 -39.07 4.77
CA TRP A 511 1.00 -40.24 4.89
C TRP A 511 -0.09 -40.31 3.82
N PHE A 512 -0.67 -39.17 3.42
CA PHE A 512 -1.72 -39.14 2.39
C PHE A 512 -1.19 -39.20 0.96
N GLY A 513 0.10 -38.89 0.76
CA GLY A 513 0.67 -38.63 -0.55
C GLY A 513 1.33 -39.81 -1.26
N ASP A 514 1.70 -40.88 -0.54
CA ASP A 514 2.57 -41.96 -1.06
C ASP A 514 3.79 -41.43 -1.84
N PHE A 515 4.37 -40.33 -1.35
CA PHE A 515 5.46 -39.62 -2.03
C PHE A 515 6.82 -40.33 -1.88
N TYR A 516 6.92 -41.35 -1.03
CA TYR A 516 8.17 -42.04 -0.72
C TYR A 516 8.14 -43.49 -1.20
N LYS A 517 9.20 -43.93 -1.88
CA LYS A 517 9.48 -45.35 -2.15
C LYS A 517 10.63 -45.79 -1.26
N PHE A 518 10.40 -46.81 -0.43
CA PHE A 518 11.40 -47.35 0.51
C PHE A 518 12.06 -46.26 1.38
N GLY A 519 11.27 -45.28 1.82
CA GLY A 519 11.73 -44.18 2.67
C GLY A 519 12.57 -43.10 1.95
N ILE A 520 12.66 -43.13 0.61
CA ILE A 520 13.28 -42.07 -0.22
C ILE A 520 12.19 -41.39 -1.06
N LEU A 521 12.26 -40.07 -1.18
CA LEU A 521 11.33 -39.27 -1.97
C LEU A 521 11.37 -39.71 -3.43
N ASP A 522 10.21 -40.10 -3.95
CA ASP A 522 10.00 -40.34 -5.37
C ASP A 522 9.61 -39.02 -6.04
N TYR A 523 10.59 -38.37 -6.68
CA TYR A 523 10.40 -37.10 -7.35
C TYR A 523 9.37 -37.16 -8.47
N ASP A 524 9.24 -38.28 -9.17
CA ASP A 524 8.29 -38.41 -10.28
C ASP A 524 6.86 -38.45 -9.74
N LYS A 525 6.62 -39.23 -8.67
CA LYS A 525 5.34 -39.23 -7.96
C LYS A 525 5.02 -37.85 -7.40
N PHE A 526 5.95 -37.25 -6.67
CA PHE A 526 5.76 -35.92 -6.09
C PHE A 526 5.43 -34.86 -7.16
N SER A 527 6.17 -34.89 -8.28
CA SER A 527 5.94 -33.99 -9.41
C SER A 527 4.60 -34.24 -10.12
N ALA A 528 4.14 -35.48 -10.20
CA ALA A 528 2.84 -35.82 -10.78
C ALA A 528 1.67 -35.25 -9.96
N TYR A 529 1.79 -35.19 -8.63
CA TYR A 529 0.80 -34.60 -7.73
C TYR A 529 0.94 -33.07 -7.56
N SER A 530 1.83 -32.42 -8.32
CA SER A 530 2.02 -30.98 -8.22
C SER A 530 0.76 -30.21 -8.64
N PHE A 531 0.25 -29.37 -7.72
CA PHE A 531 -0.89 -28.48 -7.98
C PHE A 531 -0.68 -27.60 -9.23
N TYR A 532 0.55 -27.16 -9.48
CA TYR A 532 0.89 -26.28 -10.62
C TYR A 532 0.71 -26.95 -11.99
N ARG A 533 0.63 -28.29 -12.05
CA ARG A 533 0.38 -29.04 -13.29
C ARG A 533 -1.11 -29.26 -13.58
N THR A 534 -1.97 -29.03 -12.60
CA THR A 534 -3.42 -29.25 -12.71
C THR A 534 -4.09 -28.34 -13.73
N GLN A 535 -5.21 -28.79 -14.30
CA GLN A 535 -6.01 -27.95 -15.19
C GLN A 535 -6.62 -26.74 -14.45
N TYR A 536 -6.96 -26.90 -13.17
CA TYR A 536 -7.44 -25.82 -12.31
C TYR A 536 -6.45 -24.65 -12.25
N PHE A 537 -5.17 -24.94 -11.98
CA PHE A 537 -4.13 -23.89 -11.93
C PHE A 537 -3.91 -23.23 -13.29
N LYS A 538 -3.89 -24.00 -14.39
CA LYS A 538 -3.78 -23.46 -15.76
C LYS A 538 -4.95 -22.54 -16.10
N ASN A 539 -6.17 -22.93 -15.74
CA ASN A 539 -7.37 -22.12 -15.92
C ASN A 539 -7.31 -20.84 -15.08
N TYR A 540 -6.85 -20.92 -13.83
CA TYR A 540 -6.64 -19.75 -12.98
C TYR A 540 -5.61 -18.78 -13.60
N LEU A 541 -4.49 -19.29 -14.09
CA LEU A 541 -3.46 -18.49 -14.77
C LEU A 541 -4.02 -17.78 -16.01
N ALA A 542 -4.72 -18.51 -16.88
CA ALA A 542 -5.39 -17.94 -18.05
C ALA A 542 -6.43 -16.87 -17.65
N GLN A 543 -7.18 -17.10 -16.57
CA GLN A 543 -8.13 -16.14 -16.03
C GLN A 543 -7.44 -14.85 -15.57
N GLN A 544 -6.33 -14.94 -14.83
CA GLN A 544 -5.59 -13.76 -14.37
C GLN A 544 -4.98 -12.97 -15.52
N GLN A 545 -4.44 -13.67 -16.53
CA GLN A 545 -3.95 -13.05 -17.76
C GLN A 545 -5.06 -12.32 -18.51
N LEU A 546 -6.22 -12.94 -18.69
CA LEU A 546 -7.39 -12.30 -19.32
C LEU A 546 -7.86 -11.07 -18.54
N ARG A 547 -7.94 -11.16 -17.22
CA ARG A 547 -8.29 -10.01 -16.35
C ARG A 547 -7.30 -8.87 -16.50
N LEU A 548 -6.01 -9.19 -16.56
CA LEU A 548 -4.98 -8.20 -16.76
C LEU A 548 -5.06 -7.56 -18.15
N LEU A 549 -5.24 -8.36 -19.20
CA LEU A 549 -5.38 -7.88 -20.58
C LEU A 549 -6.58 -6.95 -20.76
N LYS A 550 -7.68 -7.19 -20.03
CA LYS A 550 -8.84 -6.28 -20.02
C LYS A 550 -8.52 -4.92 -19.37
N ARG A 551 -7.59 -4.89 -18.42
CA ARG A 551 -7.14 -3.67 -17.73
C ARG A 551 -6.05 -2.92 -18.50
N ASN A 552 -5.21 -3.66 -19.24
CA ASN A 552 -4.13 -3.07 -20.01
C ASN A 552 -4.69 -2.25 -21.20
N LYS A 553 -4.39 -0.95 -21.19
CA LYS A 553 -4.89 0.02 -22.18
C LYS A 553 -4.21 -0.04 -23.54
N SER A 554 -3.20 -0.88 -23.74
CA SER A 554 -2.61 -1.12 -25.08
C SER A 554 -3.66 -1.45 -26.15
N LYS A 555 -4.84 -1.94 -25.76
CA LYS A 555 -5.99 -2.22 -26.65
C LYS A 555 -6.98 -1.06 -26.87
N LYS A 556 -6.91 0.05 -26.11
CA LYS A 556 -7.94 1.11 -26.13
C LYS A 556 -7.72 2.23 -27.16
N LEU A 557 -6.70 2.17 -28.02
CA LEU A 557 -6.42 3.24 -28.99
C LEU A 557 -6.25 2.72 -30.42
N LYS A 558 -7.24 2.99 -31.28
CA LYS A 558 -7.03 3.18 -32.72
C LYS A 558 -6.36 4.55 -32.89
N ASN A 559 -5.03 4.60 -32.89
CA ASN A 559 -4.32 5.84 -33.21
C ASN A 559 -4.23 5.97 -34.74
N THR A 560 -5.16 6.70 -35.37
CA THR A 560 -4.97 7.14 -36.75
C THR A 560 -4.27 8.48 -36.77
N PHE A 561 -3.13 8.56 -37.45
CA PHE A 561 -2.50 9.83 -37.78
C PHE A 561 -3.29 10.46 -38.92
N VAL A 562 -3.82 11.67 -38.70
CA VAL A 562 -4.52 12.45 -39.73
C VAL A 562 -3.78 13.78 -39.86
N PHE A 563 -3.18 14.03 -41.02
CA PHE A 563 -2.42 15.25 -41.34
C PHE A 563 -1.31 15.61 -40.33
N GLY A 564 -0.50 14.63 -39.91
CA GLY A 564 0.66 14.87 -39.03
C GLY A 564 0.30 15.26 -37.59
N SER A 565 -0.99 15.30 -37.24
CA SER A 565 -1.47 15.54 -35.88
C SER A 565 -2.20 14.30 -35.36
N ARG A 566 -1.90 13.90 -34.12
CA ARG A 566 -2.50 12.72 -33.49
C ARG A 566 -3.87 13.08 -32.94
N GLN A 567 -4.93 12.50 -33.52
CA GLN A 567 -6.26 12.53 -32.91
C GLN A 567 -6.34 11.40 -31.86
N ILE A 568 -6.61 11.77 -30.61
CA ILE A 568 -6.92 10.81 -29.54
C ILE A 568 -8.45 10.69 -29.53
N SER A 569 -8.98 9.56 -29.99
CA SER A 569 -10.40 9.21 -29.84
C SER A 569 -10.68 8.57 -28.48
#